data_AF-A0A0C9UAK7-F1
#
_entry.id   AF-A0A0C9UAK7-F1
#
_cell.length_a   1.000
_cell.length_b   1.000
_cell.length_c   1.000
_cell.angle_alpha   90.00
_cell.angle_beta   90.00
_cell.angle_gamma   90.00
#
_symmetry.space_group_name_H-M   'P 1'
#
loop_
_entity.id
_entity.type
_entity.pdbx_description
1 polymer ?
#
loop_
_entity_poly.entity_id
_entity_poly.type
_entity_poly.pdbx_seq_one_letter_code
_entity_poly.pdbx_strand_id
1 'polypeptide(L)'
;TTVLEDLSKDQNVEKPVGLRVNEVIQRLGAIEELSPRYQNTLIPYQVLLDIDNARNPTNITRERIERAAVENQFMNGKIDAIQSYKSLLDSALIEHFPALAPHLPQPDPAANTPYQDPSIKEEQPPPNLNGTGTYR
;
A
#
# COMPACT_ATOMS: atom_id res chain seq x y z
N THR A 1 -28.96 1.69 15.50
CA THR A 1 -30.42 1.81 15.70
C THR A 1 -31.11 1.54 14.38
N THR A 2 -31.78 0.40 14.23
CA THR A 2 -32.56 0.12 13.02
C THR A 2 -33.88 0.91 13.13
N VAL A 3 -34.06 1.89 12.26
CA VAL A 3 -35.28 2.70 12.19
C VAL A 3 -36.36 1.83 11.57
N LEU A 4 -37.25 1.29 12.39
CA LEU A 4 -38.49 0.69 11.92
C LEU A 4 -39.44 1.84 11.62
N GLU A 5 -39.59 2.17 10.34
CA GLU A 5 -40.61 3.09 9.86
C GLU A 5 -41.98 2.49 10.20
N ASP A 6 -42.68 3.11 11.16
CA ASP A 6 -43.96 2.66 11.67
C ASP A 6 -45.07 2.98 10.66
N LEU A 7 -45.37 2.01 9.78
CA LEU A 7 -46.46 2.07 8.80
C LEU A 7 -47.82 1.62 9.35
N SER A 8 -48.03 1.60 10.66
CA SER A 8 -49.25 1.00 11.25
C SER A 8 -50.54 1.84 11.13
N LYS A 9 -50.62 2.85 10.25
CA LYS A 9 -51.85 3.63 10.04
C LYS A 9 -52.77 3.20 8.89
N ASP A 10 -52.38 2.28 8.01
CA ASP A 10 -53.27 1.78 6.95
C ASP A 10 -53.56 0.27 7.09
N GLN A 11 -54.83 -0.03 7.38
CA GLN A 11 -55.39 -1.33 7.77
C GLN A 11 -55.45 -2.41 6.67
N ASN A 12 -54.63 -2.37 5.61
CA ASN A 12 -54.67 -3.41 4.57
C ASN A 12 -53.35 -3.64 3.80
N VAL A 13 -52.21 -3.56 4.49
CA VAL A 13 -50.92 -3.92 3.88
C VAL A 13 -50.40 -5.16 4.60
N GLU A 14 -50.39 -6.30 3.91
CA GLU A 14 -49.69 -7.51 4.35
C GLU A 14 -48.31 -7.14 4.88
N LYS A 15 -48.02 -7.57 6.12
CA LYS A 15 -46.90 -7.08 6.94
C LYS A 15 -45.58 -7.04 6.14
N PRO A 16 -45.11 -5.85 5.71
CA PRO A 16 -43.99 -5.70 4.77
C PRO A 16 -42.65 -6.20 5.32
N VAL A 17 -42.60 -6.43 6.63
CA VAL A 17 -41.46 -7.00 7.35
C VAL A 17 -41.19 -8.44 6.91
N GLY A 18 -42.22 -9.26 6.65
CA GLY A 18 -42.04 -10.66 6.24
C GLY A 18 -41.34 -10.77 4.88
N LEU A 19 -41.75 -9.92 3.93
CA LEU A 19 -41.12 -9.84 2.61
C LEU A 19 -39.67 -9.34 2.71
N ARG A 20 -39.41 -8.29 3.51
CA ARG A 20 -38.05 -7.76 3.73
C ARG A 20 -37.11 -8.77 4.40
N VAL A 21 -37.61 -9.56 5.36
CA VAL A 21 -36.80 -10.61 6.01
C VAL A 21 -36.40 -11.68 5.00
N ASN A 22 -37.34 -12.15 4.17
CA ASN A 22 -37.03 -13.10 3.10
C ASN A 22 -36.02 -12.54 2.10
N GLU A 23 -36.12 -11.26 1.76
CA GLU A 23 -35.14 -10.60 0.90
C GLU A 23 -33.73 -10.57 1.51
N VAL A 24 -33.61 -10.26 2.82
CA VAL A 24 -32.31 -10.30 3.52
C VAL A 24 -31.73 -11.71 3.53
N ILE A 25 -32.56 -12.73 3.80
CA ILE A 25 -32.13 -14.14 3.79
C ILE A 25 -31.60 -14.52 2.40
N GLN A 26 -32.33 -14.16 1.33
CA GLN A 26 -31.88 -14.42 -0.04
C GLN A 26 -30.56 -13.72 -0.35
N ARG A 27 -30.38 -12.47 0.08
CA ARG A 27 -29.14 -11.71 -0.13
C ARG A 27 -27.96 -12.30 0.65
N LEU A 28 -28.18 -12.78 1.88
CA LEU A 28 -27.15 -13.47 2.66
C LEU A 28 -26.76 -14.80 2.02
N GLY A 29 -27.71 -15.57 1.50
CA GLY A 29 -27.43 -16.81 0.75
C GLY A 29 -26.61 -16.55 -0.51
N ALA A 30 -26.89 -15.46 -1.24
CA ALA A 30 -26.10 -15.08 -2.41
C ALA A 30 -24.63 -14.71 -2.05
N ILE A 31 -24.39 -14.12 -0.88
CA ILE A 31 -23.03 -13.84 -0.39
C ILE A 31 -22.27 -15.15 -0.13
N GLU A 32 -22.94 -16.16 0.45
CA GLU A 32 -22.34 -17.47 0.71
C GLU A 32 -21.96 -18.19 -0.60
N GLU A 33 -22.81 -18.11 -1.62
CA GLU A 33 -22.51 -18.64 -2.97
C GLU A 33 -21.30 -17.95 -3.64
N LEU A 34 -21.06 -16.67 -3.31
CA LEU A 34 -19.90 -15.91 -3.81
C LEU A 34 -18.62 -16.18 -3.02
N SER A 35 -18.71 -16.63 -1.76
CA SER A 35 -17.56 -16.88 -0.89
C SER A 35 -16.46 -17.75 -1.53
N PRO A 36 -16.77 -18.82 -2.28
CA PRO A 36 -15.75 -19.63 -2.96
C PRO A 36 -14.86 -18.84 -3.93
N ARG A 37 -15.35 -17.75 -4.52
CA ARG A 37 -14.59 -16.92 -5.47
C ARG A 37 -13.42 -16.17 -4.82
N TYR A 38 -13.45 -16.02 -3.49
CA TYR A 38 -12.47 -15.25 -2.73
C TYR A 38 -11.59 -16.13 -1.81
N GLN A 39 -11.63 -17.47 -1.95
CA GLN A 39 -10.88 -18.39 -1.08
C GLN A 39 -9.35 -18.14 -1.08
N ASN A 40 -8.81 -17.62 -2.17
CA ASN A 40 -7.37 -17.33 -2.29
C ASN A 40 -6.98 -15.94 -1.76
N THR A 41 -7.95 -15.14 -1.31
CA THR A 41 -7.68 -13.82 -0.74
C THR A 41 -7.28 -13.98 0.72
N LEU A 42 -6.00 -13.75 1.01
CA LEU A 42 -5.51 -13.73 2.38
C LEU A 42 -5.84 -12.38 3.04
N ILE A 43 -6.49 -12.45 4.20
CA ILE A 43 -6.83 -11.27 5.01
C ILE A 43 -5.85 -11.21 6.19
N PRO A 44 -5.08 -10.12 6.35
CA PRO A 44 -4.22 -9.95 7.51
C PRO A 44 -5.04 -9.95 8.81
N TYR A 45 -4.62 -10.74 9.81
CA TYR A 45 -5.36 -10.90 11.06
C TYR A 45 -5.68 -9.57 11.77
N GLN A 46 -4.77 -8.60 11.70
CA GLN A 46 -4.96 -7.28 12.28
C GLN A 46 -6.14 -6.51 11.69
N VAL A 47 -6.50 -6.74 10.42
CA VAL A 47 -7.69 -6.13 9.80
C VAL A 47 -8.96 -6.63 10.50
N LEU A 48 -9.01 -7.90 10.87
CA LEU A 48 -10.13 -8.49 11.60
C LEU A 48 -10.24 -7.88 13.00
N LEU A 49 -9.10 -7.78 13.71
CA LEU A 49 -9.05 -7.11 15.02
C LEU A 49 -9.50 -5.64 14.96
N ASP A 50 -9.12 -4.92 13.91
CA ASP A 50 -9.52 -3.52 13.75
C ASP A 50 -11.04 -3.42 13.55
N ILE A 51 -11.64 -4.29 12.74
CA ILE A 51 -13.10 -4.36 12.55
C ILE A 51 -13.80 -4.68 13.87
N ASP A 52 -13.33 -5.69 14.61
CA ASP A 52 -13.91 -6.11 15.89
C ASP A 52 -13.85 -4.99 16.95
N ASN A 53 -12.81 -4.17 16.90
CA ASN A 53 -12.62 -3.02 17.80
C ASN A 53 -13.21 -1.70 17.26
N ALA A 54 -14.07 -1.76 16.23
CA ALA A 54 -14.68 -0.59 15.59
C ALA A 54 -13.67 0.47 15.11
N ARG A 55 -12.47 0.03 14.71
CA ARG A 55 -11.44 0.84 14.07
C ARG A 55 -11.55 0.72 12.55
N ASN A 56 -11.12 1.78 11.86
CA ASN A 56 -11.10 1.77 10.40
C ASN A 56 -9.98 0.84 9.89
N PRO A 57 -10.30 -0.26 9.17
CA PRO A 57 -9.31 -1.23 8.69
C PRO A 57 -8.34 -0.66 7.64
N THR A 58 -8.61 0.51 7.06
CA THR A 58 -7.68 1.16 6.11
C THR A 58 -6.45 1.75 6.80
N ASN A 59 -6.49 1.94 8.12
CA ASN A 59 -5.38 2.51 8.88
C ASN A 59 -4.15 1.61 8.84
N ILE A 60 -4.32 0.29 8.92
CA ILE A 60 -3.20 -0.64 8.82
C ILE A 60 -2.51 -0.53 7.46
N THR A 61 -3.26 -0.36 6.37
CA THR A 61 -2.69 -0.23 5.03
C THR A 61 -1.83 1.02 4.94
N ARG A 62 -2.33 2.15 5.43
CA ARG A 62 -1.57 3.39 5.50
C ARG A 62 -0.29 3.23 6.32
N GLU A 63 -0.41 2.71 7.54
CA GLU A 63 0.73 2.50 8.44
C GLU A 63 1.79 1.57 7.82
N ARG A 64 1.36 0.50 7.13
CA ARG A 64 2.28 -0.44 6.48
C ARG A 64 3.02 0.22 5.31
N ILE A 65 2.33 1.02 4.51
CA ILE A 65 2.94 1.76 3.39
C ILE A 65 3.96 2.77 3.93
N GLU A 66 3.58 3.55 4.95
CA GLU A 66 4.44 4.55 5.58
C GLU A 66 5.67 3.89 6.22
N ARG A 67 5.49 2.80 6.99
CA ARG A 67 6.59 2.06 7.60
C ARG A 67 7.53 1.47 6.55
N ALA A 68 6.99 0.89 5.48
CA ALA A 68 7.81 0.34 4.40
C ALA A 68 8.63 1.43 3.71
N ALA A 69 8.03 2.60 3.44
CA ALA A 69 8.75 3.72 2.83
C ALA A 69 9.89 4.23 3.73
N VAL A 70 9.62 4.42 5.03
CA VAL A 70 10.63 4.86 6.01
C VAL A 70 11.75 3.82 6.14
N GLU A 71 11.40 2.54 6.23
CA GLU A 71 12.36 1.45 6.35
C GLU A 71 13.24 1.35 5.09
N ASN A 72 12.66 1.48 3.90
CA ASN A 72 13.41 1.50 2.64
C ASN A 72 14.40 2.67 2.58
N GLN A 73 13.96 3.88 2.96
CA GLN A 73 14.85 5.06 3.01
C GLN A 73 15.98 4.88 4.02
N PHE A 74 15.66 4.34 5.19
CA PHE A 74 16.65 4.07 6.23
C PHE A 74 17.68 3.02 5.79
N MET A 75 17.24 1.97 5.10
CA MET A 75 18.12 0.95 4.55
C MET A 75 19.03 1.52 3.45
N ASN A 76 18.50 2.35 2.56
CA ASN A 76 19.32 3.03 1.55
C ASN A 76 20.39 3.90 2.19
N GLY A 77 20.04 4.71 3.19
CA GLY A 77 21.02 5.53 3.92
C GLY A 77 22.12 4.71 4.61
N LYS A 78 21.80 3.51 5.12
CA LYS A 78 22.81 2.59 5.66
C LYS A 78 23.77 2.06 4.59
N ILE A 79 23.24 1.69 3.42
CA ILE A 79 24.03 1.22 2.29
C ILE A 79 25.01 2.32 1.86
N ASP A 80 24.51 3.54 1.67
CA ASP A 80 25.31 4.70 1.28
C ASP A 80 26.41 5.00 2.30
N ALA A 81 26.10 4.93 3.60
CA ALA A 81 27.08 5.15 4.66
C ALA A 81 28.20 4.10 4.64
N ILE A 82 27.86 2.83 4.41
CA ILE A 82 28.84 1.74 4.31
C ILE A 82 29.74 1.92 3.08
N GLN A 83 29.15 2.28 1.93
CA GLN A 83 29.90 2.53 0.70
C GLN A 83 30.86 3.72 0.87
N SER A 84 30.38 4.83 1.44
CA SER A 84 31.21 5.99 1.75
C SER A 84 32.35 5.65 2.70
N TYR A 85 32.06 4.90 3.77
CA TYR A 85 33.08 4.46 4.71
C TYR A 85 34.15 3.59 4.03
N LYS A 86 33.74 2.64 3.18
CA LYS A 86 34.66 1.79 2.43
C LYS A 86 35.57 2.62 1.51
N SER A 87 35.01 3.58 0.78
CA SER A 87 35.80 4.47 -0.08
C SER A 87 36.80 5.32 0.71
N LEU A 88 36.41 5.82 1.89
CA LEU A 88 37.31 6.56 2.77
C LEU A 88 38.44 5.67 3.30
N LEU A 89 38.10 4.45 3.70
CA LEU A 89 39.07 3.46 4.19
C LEU A 89 40.07 3.08 3.09
N ASP A 90 39.60 2.76 1.89
CA ASP A 90 40.45 2.42 0.75
C ASP A 90 41.41 3.58 0.42
N SER A 91 40.93 4.83 0.49
CA SER A 91 41.76 6.03 0.29
C SER A 91 42.86 6.16 1.34
N ALA A 92 42.52 6.00 2.63
CA ALA A 92 43.49 6.04 3.72
C ALA A 92 44.52 4.89 3.66
N LEU A 93 44.08 3.70 3.23
CA LEU A 93 44.97 2.56 3.02
C LEU A 93 45.97 2.81 1.89
N ILE A 94 45.55 3.42 0.78
CA ILE A 94 46.46 3.76 -0.32
C ILE A 94 47.47 4.83 0.12
N GLU A 95 47.04 5.83 0.89
CA GLU A 95 47.90 6.90 1.41
C GLU A 95 49.02 6.34 2.32
N HIS A 96 48.67 5.47 3.26
CA HIS A 96 49.64 4.93 4.23
C HIS A 96 50.37 3.67 3.75
N PHE A 97 49.80 2.92 2.80
CA PHE A 97 50.31 1.65 2.30
C PHE A 97 50.17 1.56 0.77
N PRO A 98 50.98 2.31 0.00
CA PRO A 98 50.84 2.40 -1.46
C PRO A 98 51.02 1.07 -2.20
N ALA A 99 51.73 0.10 -1.60
CA ALA A 99 51.88 -1.25 -2.14
C ALA A 99 50.55 -2.05 -2.20
N LEU A 100 49.52 -1.62 -1.46
CA LEU A 100 48.20 -2.27 -1.45
C LEU A 100 47.30 -1.80 -2.60
N ALA A 101 47.60 -0.68 -3.26
CA ALA A 101 46.80 -0.13 -4.36
C ALA A 101 46.40 -1.13 -5.46
N PRO A 102 47.27 -2.02 -5.98
CA PRO A 102 46.88 -2.98 -7.02
C PRO A 102 45.98 -4.13 -6.52
N HIS A 103 45.82 -4.27 -5.20
CA HIS A 103 45.03 -5.34 -4.58
C HIS A 103 43.66 -4.85 -4.09
N LEU A 104 43.43 -3.54 -4.10
CA LEU A 104 42.14 -2.96 -3.70
C LEU A 104 41.17 -2.96 -4.89
N PRO A 105 39.88 -3.24 -4.66
CA PRO A 105 38.87 -3.16 -5.71
C PRO A 105 38.83 -1.75 -6.29
N GLN A 106 38.82 -1.64 -7.62
CA GLN A 106 38.64 -0.35 -8.27
C GLN A 106 37.25 0.22 -7.89
N PRO A 107 37.13 1.54 -7.73
CA PRO A 107 35.85 2.15 -7.41
C PRO A 107 34.84 1.83 -8.52
N ASP A 108 33.85 1.01 -8.22
CA ASP A 108 32.77 0.70 -9.13
C ASP A 108 31.99 2.00 -9.43
N PRO A 109 31.92 2.46 -10.68
CA PRO A 109 31.22 3.70 -11.02
C PRO A 109 29.70 3.63 -10.75
N ALA A 110 29.15 2.41 -10.59
CA ALA A 110 27.76 2.17 -10.21
C ALA A 110 27.51 2.19 -8.69
N ALA A 111 28.56 2.14 -7.86
CA ALA A 111 28.43 2.19 -6.40
C ALA A 111 28.37 3.62 -5.84
N ASN A 112 28.72 4.63 -6.65
CA ASN A 112 28.70 6.04 -6.27
C ASN A 112 27.46 6.79 -6.78
N THR A 113 26.59 6.12 -7.52
CA THR A 113 25.26 6.63 -7.81
C THR A 113 24.35 6.32 -6.62
N PRO A 114 23.70 7.31 -6.00
CA PRO A 114 22.59 7.05 -5.10
C PRO A 114 21.65 6.07 -5.80
N TYR A 115 21.23 5.00 -5.12
CA TYR A 115 20.23 4.10 -5.67
C TYR A 115 18.95 4.90 -5.90
N GLN A 116 18.75 5.36 -7.14
CA GLN A 116 17.51 5.97 -7.58
C GLN A 116 16.50 4.85 -7.76
N ASP A 117 15.53 4.82 -6.85
CA ASP A 117 14.39 3.94 -6.94
C ASP A 117 13.73 4.13 -8.33
N PRO A 118 13.73 3.10 -9.20
CA PRO A 118 13.13 3.19 -10.53
C PRO A 118 11.60 3.41 -10.49
N SER A 119 10.97 3.31 -9.32
CA SER A 119 9.56 3.69 -9.09
C SER A 119 9.35 5.18 -8.85
N ILE A 120 10.38 6.00 -8.60
CA ILE A 120 10.30 7.47 -8.61
C ILE A 120 10.58 7.97 -10.04
N LYS A 121 9.74 7.56 -10.99
CA LYS A 121 9.54 8.36 -12.20
C LYS A 121 8.41 9.32 -11.86
N GLU A 122 8.69 10.62 -11.88
CA GLU A 122 7.68 11.68 -11.82
C GLU A 122 6.47 11.27 -12.67
N GLU A 123 5.35 11.02 -11.99
CA GLU A 123 4.05 10.96 -12.63
C GLU A 123 3.84 12.34 -13.26
N GLN A 124 3.98 12.41 -14.59
CA GLN A 124 3.73 13.64 -15.35
C GLN A 124 2.37 14.19 -14.91
N PRO A 125 2.28 15.48 -14.54
CA PRO A 125 0.99 16.07 -14.24
C PRO A 125 0.07 15.86 -15.45
N PRO A 126 -1.22 15.50 -15.24
CA PRO A 126 -2.12 15.19 -16.33
C PRO A 126 -2.12 16.36 -17.33
N PRO A 127 -2.10 16.09 -18.64
CA PRO A 127 -2.06 17.15 -19.64
C PRO A 127 -3.25 18.09 -19.43
N ASN A 128 -2.92 19.37 -19.26
CA ASN A 128 -3.80 20.52 -19.31
C ASN A 128 -4.84 20.36 -20.43
N LEU A 129 -6.11 20.16 -20.06
CA LEU A 129 -7.28 20.16 -20.96
C LEU A 129 -7.77 21.60 -21.23
N ASN A 130 -6.90 22.49 -21.70
CA ASN A 130 -7.30 23.77 -22.29
C ASN A 130 -6.81 23.81 -23.73
N GLY A 131 -7.69 23.45 -24.65
CA GLY A 131 -7.40 23.50 -26.08
C GLY A 131 -8.47 22.84 -26.94
N THR A 132 -9.61 23.53 -27.09
CA THR A 132 -10.47 23.52 -28.29
C THR A 132 -10.59 22.20 -29.07
N GLY A 133 -11.48 21.32 -28.64
CA GLY A 133 -11.99 20.21 -29.45
C GLY A 133 -13.26 20.64 -30.20
N THR A 134 -13.13 20.92 -31.50
CA THR A 134 -14.25 21.06 -32.43
C THR A 134 -15.00 19.74 -32.57
N TYR A 135 -16.31 19.74 -32.34
CA TYR A 135 -17.20 18.62 -32.64
C TYR A 135 -17.30 18.40 -34.16
N ARG A 136 -16.99 17.17 -34.60
CA ARG A 136 -17.55 16.55 -35.82
C ARG A 136 -17.84 15.10 -35.53
#